data_AF-A0A956JWU0-F1
#
_entry.id   AF-A0A956JWU0-F1
#
_cell.length_a   1.000
_cell.length_b   1.000
_cell.length_c   1.000
_cell.angle_alpha   90.00
_cell.angle_beta   90.00
_cell.angle_gamma   90.00
#
_symmetry.space_group_name_H-M   'P 1'
#
loop_
_entity.id
_entity.type
_entity.pdbx_description
1 polymer ?
#
loop_
_entity_poly.entity_id
_entity_poly.type
_entity_poly.pdbx_seq_one_letter_code
_entity_poly.pdbx_strand_id
1 'polypeptide(L)'
;MHGIDTSELLRQGIVAGLDRWAARDGNTAEALYWVLRLQLAETGLDNGTSPGDVMARVPAEGRDEVTRRFRGATAYFDDIRYAALAPVTQVWGTVVNSMRVAADSNRVTPGQRQVFDVPAEQVVKLFRALRSDVDVADSLHRAFGAMPAPECQAMAALLNVDLDRSPSRSSGDSELDVETMVRLVRLLDHEGPMTPEEQAYLESITPTTLVDAVFSGLRSRG
;
A
#
# COMPACT_ATOMS: atom_id res chain seq x y z
N MET A 1 12.42 8.65 26.92
CA MET A 1 11.73 7.74 25.98
C MET A 1 11.78 8.42 24.62
N HIS A 2 12.73 8.05 23.75
CA HIS A 2 12.80 8.62 22.41
C HIS A 2 11.63 8.08 21.61
N GLY A 3 10.69 8.95 21.23
CA GLY A 3 9.60 8.57 20.33
C GLY A 3 10.20 8.07 19.03
N ILE A 4 9.74 6.91 18.55
CA ILE A 4 10.07 6.42 17.22
C ILE A 4 9.65 7.51 16.24
N ASP A 5 10.58 7.99 15.41
CA ASP A 5 10.24 8.88 14.31
C ASP A 5 9.42 8.08 13.30
N THR A 6 8.10 8.32 13.28
CA THR A 6 7.16 7.65 12.37
C THR A 6 7.60 7.80 10.92
N SER A 7 8.22 8.91 10.53
CA SER A 7 8.69 9.14 9.16
C SER A 7 9.81 8.17 8.80
N GLU A 8 10.72 7.94 9.73
CA GLU A 8 11.84 7.00 9.56
C GLU A 8 11.35 5.55 9.55
N LEU A 9 10.40 5.19 10.42
CA LEU A 9 9.76 3.86 10.39
C LEU A 9 9.07 3.61 9.04
N LEU A 10 8.29 4.58 8.56
CA LEU A 10 7.61 4.50 7.27
C LEU A 10 8.60 4.40 6.10
N ARG A 11 9.73 5.10 6.17
CA ARG A 11 10.81 5.04 5.19
C ARG A 11 11.47 3.66 5.18
N GLN A 12 11.90 3.18 6.33
CA GLN A 12 12.55 1.87 6.46
C GLN A 12 11.61 0.75 6.00
N GLY A 13 10.33 0.84 6.37
CA GLY A 13 9.32 -0.14 5.98
C GLY A 13 9.14 -0.25 4.47
N ILE A 14 9.01 0.88 3.76
CA ILE A 14 8.84 0.84 2.30
C ILE A 14 10.10 0.37 1.57
N VAL A 15 11.29 0.79 2.02
CA VAL A 15 12.58 0.32 1.45
C VAL A 15 12.70 -1.20 1.63
N ALA A 16 12.46 -1.70 2.85
CA ALA A 16 12.56 -3.12 3.15
C ALA A 16 11.52 -3.95 2.38
N GLY A 17 10.30 -3.41 2.18
CA GLY A 17 9.28 -4.03 1.34
C GLY A 17 9.71 -4.16 -0.12
N LEU A 18 10.27 -3.11 -0.70
CA LEU A 18 10.77 -3.14 -2.08
C LEU A 18 11.98 -4.08 -2.23
N ASP A 19 12.90 -4.11 -1.25
CA ASP A 19 14.03 -5.05 -1.28
C ASP A 19 13.55 -6.50 -1.30
N ARG A 20 12.49 -6.81 -0.54
CA ARG A 20 11.88 -8.15 -0.51
C ARG A 20 11.08 -8.48 -1.75
N TRP A 21 10.39 -7.51 -2.33
CA TRP A 21 9.73 -7.69 -3.63
C TRP A 21 10.77 -8.15 -4.67
N ALA A 22 11.89 -7.41 -4.78
CA ALA A 22 12.96 -7.76 -5.72
C ALA A 22 13.55 -9.16 -5.44
N ALA A 23 13.68 -9.55 -4.17
CA ALA A 23 14.26 -10.83 -3.78
C ALA A 23 13.32 -12.04 -3.99
N ARG A 24 12.01 -11.91 -3.72
CA ARG A 24 11.05 -13.03 -3.76
C ARG A 24 10.50 -13.30 -5.15
N ASP A 25 10.07 -12.24 -5.84
CA ASP A 25 9.28 -12.42 -7.06
C ASP A 25 10.15 -12.49 -8.32
N GLY A 26 11.45 -12.17 -8.22
CA GLY A 26 12.42 -12.17 -9.33
C GLY A 26 12.07 -11.26 -10.51
N ASN A 27 10.88 -10.67 -10.48
CA ASN A 27 10.30 -9.83 -11.49
C ASN A 27 10.25 -8.43 -10.89
N THR A 28 11.22 -7.63 -11.30
CA THR A 28 11.16 -6.17 -11.21
C THR A 28 10.77 -5.64 -12.59
N ALA A 29 9.82 -6.27 -13.28
CA ALA A 29 9.30 -5.74 -14.55
C ALA A 29 8.15 -4.76 -14.32
N GLU A 30 7.58 -4.78 -13.12
CA GLU A 30 6.41 -4.04 -12.71
C GLU A 30 6.72 -2.56 -12.55
N ALA A 31 5.89 -1.72 -13.20
CA ALA A 31 6.09 -0.29 -13.19
C ALA A 31 5.98 0.32 -11.78
N LEU A 32 5.07 -0.17 -10.93
CA LEU A 32 4.89 0.35 -9.57
C LEU A 32 6.18 0.21 -8.74
N TYR A 33 6.87 -0.93 -8.84
CA TYR A 33 8.14 -1.16 -8.15
C TYR A 33 9.16 -0.07 -8.48
N TRP A 34 9.38 0.19 -9.77
CA TRP A 34 10.36 1.19 -10.22
C TRP A 34 9.94 2.62 -9.93
N VAL A 35 8.65 2.93 -10.01
CA VAL A 35 8.12 4.26 -9.64
C VAL A 35 8.42 4.55 -8.18
N LEU A 36 8.16 3.61 -7.27
CA LEU A 36 8.44 3.78 -5.85
C LEU A 36 9.95 3.90 -5.57
N ARG A 37 10.79 3.11 -6.26
CA ARG A 37 12.26 3.26 -6.19
C ARG A 37 12.74 4.61 -6.68
N LEU A 38 12.19 5.13 -7.76
CA LEU A 38 12.53 6.46 -8.29
C LEU A 38 12.14 7.57 -7.32
N GLN A 39 10.95 7.48 -6.72
CA GLN A 39 10.52 8.44 -5.70
C GLN A 39 11.41 8.40 -4.46
N LEU A 40 11.80 7.21 -3.98
CA LEU A 40 12.75 7.09 -2.87
C LEU A 40 14.13 7.66 -3.22
N ALA A 41 14.61 7.46 -4.45
CA ALA A 41 15.88 8.02 -4.90
C ALA A 41 15.82 9.56 -5.05
N GLU A 42 14.73 10.09 -5.61
CA GLU A 42 14.53 11.54 -5.79
C GLU A 42 14.46 12.27 -4.45
N THR A 43 13.89 11.62 -3.45
CA THR A 43 13.75 12.15 -2.09
C THR A 43 14.99 11.91 -1.21
N GLY A 44 16.03 11.26 -1.74
CA GLY A 44 17.26 10.92 -0.99
C GLY A 44 17.07 9.82 0.06
N LEU A 45 15.95 9.09 0.03
CA LEU A 45 15.57 8.07 1.00
C LEU A 45 16.06 6.65 0.64
N ASP A 46 16.51 6.42 -0.60
CA ASP A 46 17.00 5.12 -1.10
C ASP A 46 18.50 4.89 -0.85
N ASN A 47 18.95 5.13 0.39
CA ASN A 47 20.32 4.86 0.85
C ASN A 47 21.43 5.45 -0.05
N GLY A 48 21.22 6.65 -0.60
CA GLY A 48 22.18 7.35 -1.46
C GLY A 48 22.17 6.94 -2.93
N THR A 49 21.25 6.06 -3.33
CA THR A 49 21.01 5.74 -4.75
C THR A 49 20.45 6.95 -5.49
N SER A 50 21.05 7.31 -6.64
CA SER A 50 20.53 8.41 -7.45
C SER A 50 19.36 7.97 -8.34
N PRO A 51 18.45 8.89 -8.73
CA PRO A 51 17.39 8.58 -9.70
C PRO A 51 17.93 8.04 -11.03
N GLY A 52 19.13 8.50 -11.45
CA GLY A 52 19.80 8.00 -12.65
C GLY A 52 20.19 6.53 -12.53
N ASP A 53 20.70 6.12 -11.38
CA ASP A 53 21.08 4.72 -11.11
C ASP A 53 19.86 3.80 -11.03
N VAL A 54 18.73 4.29 -10.51
CA VAL A 54 17.46 3.57 -10.57
C VAL A 54 17.01 3.42 -12.02
N MET A 55 16.98 4.50 -12.79
CA MET A 55 16.51 4.49 -14.19
C MET A 55 17.36 3.58 -15.09
N ALA A 56 18.67 3.51 -14.84
CA ALA A 56 19.58 2.60 -15.55
C ALA A 56 19.24 1.12 -15.35
N ARG A 57 18.62 0.76 -14.21
CA ARG A 57 18.21 -0.61 -13.88
C ARG A 57 16.79 -0.97 -14.37
N VAL A 58 16.01 0.02 -14.78
CA VAL A 58 14.66 -0.21 -15.34
C VAL A 58 14.79 -0.97 -16.67
N PRO A 59 14.07 -2.11 -16.84
CA PRO A 59 14.03 -2.85 -18.10
C PRO A 59 13.61 -1.95 -19.26
N ALA A 60 14.25 -2.12 -20.41
CA ALA A 60 14.02 -1.25 -21.58
C ALA A 60 12.54 -1.22 -22.00
N GLU A 61 11.88 -2.38 -21.98
CA GLU A 61 10.47 -2.55 -22.36
C GLU A 61 9.49 -1.77 -21.46
N GLY A 62 9.85 -1.52 -20.20
CA GLY A 62 9.00 -0.83 -19.22
C GLY A 62 9.39 0.63 -18.95
N ARG A 63 10.50 1.12 -19.54
CA ARG A 63 11.10 2.41 -19.18
C ARG A 63 10.20 3.61 -19.45
N ASP A 64 9.50 3.61 -20.58
CA ASP A 64 8.59 4.70 -20.94
C ASP A 64 7.40 4.77 -19.98
N GLU A 65 6.85 3.61 -19.62
CA GLU A 65 5.73 3.52 -18.69
C GLU A 65 6.13 3.96 -17.28
N VAL A 66 7.28 3.51 -16.79
CA VAL A 66 7.85 3.96 -15.51
C VAL A 66 8.06 5.47 -15.51
N THR A 67 8.66 6.02 -16.58
CA THR A 67 8.92 7.45 -16.70
C THR A 67 7.62 8.25 -16.72
N ARG A 68 6.62 7.80 -17.49
CA ARG A 68 5.31 8.43 -17.58
C ARG A 68 4.61 8.47 -16.22
N ARG A 69 4.57 7.33 -15.53
CA ARG A 69 3.92 7.22 -14.20
C ARG A 69 4.64 8.03 -13.14
N PHE A 70 5.97 7.95 -13.09
CA PHE A 70 6.77 8.71 -12.15
C PHE A 70 6.53 10.21 -12.30
N ARG A 71 6.62 10.74 -13.54
CA ARG A 71 6.33 12.16 -13.81
C ARG A 71 4.89 12.54 -13.48
N GLY A 72 3.93 11.67 -13.79
CA GLY A 72 2.52 11.89 -13.46
C GLY A 72 2.31 12.01 -11.95
N ALA A 73 2.93 11.12 -11.16
CA ALA A 73 2.87 11.15 -9.70
C ALA A 73 3.54 12.41 -9.14
N THR A 74 4.75 12.76 -9.60
CA THR A 74 5.44 13.99 -9.17
C THR A 74 4.60 15.23 -9.46
N ALA A 75 4.09 15.37 -10.71
CA ALA A 75 3.24 16.50 -11.08
C ALA A 75 1.94 16.57 -10.27
N TYR A 76 1.34 15.42 -9.94
CA TYR A 76 0.18 15.36 -9.07
C TYR A 76 0.49 15.90 -7.67
N PHE A 77 1.59 15.48 -7.05
CA PHE A 77 1.95 15.96 -5.71
C PHE A 77 2.42 17.42 -5.67
N ASP A 78 3.01 17.92 -6.76
CA ASP A 78 3.37 19.33 -6.91
C ASP A 78 2.13 20.24 -6.91
N ASP A 79 1.05 19.83 -7.56
CA ASP A 79 -0.16 20.64 -7.74
C ASP A 79 -1.03 20.75 -6.46
N ILE A 80 -0.99 19.76 -5.57
CA ILE A 80 -1.92 19.67 -4.42
C ILE A 80 -1.47 20.55 -3.23
N ARG A 81 -0.59 21.54 -3.45
CA ARG A 81 0.00 22.41 -2.40
C ARG A 81 0.74 21.63 -1.31
N TYR A 82 1.16 20.41 -1.58
CA TYR A 82 1.90 19.54 -0.67
C TYR A 82 3.41 19.79 -0.68
N ALA A 83 3.86 21.00 -1.06
CA ALA A 83 5.26 21.43 -0.95
C ALA A 83 5.83 21.32 0.48
N ALA A 84 4.97 21.10 1.49
CA ALA A 84 5.33 20.89 2.89
C ALA A 84 5.21 19.43 3.38
N LEU A 85 4.84 18.46 2.53
CA LEU A 85 4.83 17.06 2.94
C LEU A 85 6.25 16.55 3.14
N ALA A 86 6.44 15.76 4.20
CA ALA A 86 7.65 14.96 4.34
C ALA A 86 7.81 14.09 3.07
N PRO A 87 9.03 13.96 2.52
CA PRO A 87 9.25 13.23 1.27
C PRO A 87 8.71 11.78 1.29
N VAL A 88 8.77 11.12 2.45
CA VAL A 88 8.20 9.78 2.67
C VAL A 88 6.67 9.73 2.49
N THR A 89 5.96 10.83 2.73
CA THR A 89 4.51 10.91 2.56
C THR A 89 4.11 10.86 1.09
N GLN A 90 4.93 11.36 0.16
CA GLN A 90 4.65 11.27 -1.28
C GLN A 90 4.73 9.81 -1.77
N VAL A 91 5.71 9.06 -1.25
CA VAL A 91 5.89 7.63 -1.57
C VAL A 91 4.66 6.83 -1.08
N TRP A 92 4.28 6.97 0.20
CA TRP A 92 3.09 6.30 0.71
C TRP A 92 1.79 6.83 0.11
N GLY A 93 1.74 8.11 -0.26
CA GLY A 93 0.63 8.69 -1.01
C GLY A 93 0.44 8.00 -2.36
N THR A 94 1.53 7.65 -3.05
CA THR A 94 1.48 6.86 -4.29
C THR A 94 0.88 5.48 -4.04
N VAL A 95 1.33 4.78 -2.98
CA VAL A 95 0.79 3.47 -2.59
C VAL A 95 -0.71 3.55 -2.28
N VAL A 96 -1.12 4.52 -1.45
CA VAL A 96 -2.52 4.72 -1.06
C VAL A 96 -3.41 5.02 -2.26
N ASN A 97 -3.00 5.96 -3.13
CA ASN A 97 -3.80 6.31 -4.30
C ASN A 97 -3.89 5.14 -5.28
N SER A 98 -2.79 4.43 -5.54
CA SER A 98 -2.77 3.24 -6.38
C SER A 98 -3.67 2.13 -5.85
N MET A 99 -3.63 1.87 -4.55
CA MET A 99 -4.51 0.92 -3.87
C MET A 99 -5.99 1.28 -4.06
N ARG A 100 -6.35 2.56 -3.87
CA ARG A 100 -7.74 3.01 -4.00
C ARG A 100 -8.22 2.99 -5.44
N VAL A 101 -7.38 3.36 -6.40
CA VAL A 101 -7.69 3.25 -7.84
C VAL A 101 -7.87 1.79 -8.24
N ALA A 102 -6.97 0.90 -7.82
CA ALA A 102 -7.07 -0.53 -8.09
C ALA A 102 -8.35 -1.15 -7.49
N ALA A 103 -8.80 -0.63 -6.34
CA ALA A 103 -10.06 -1.01 -5.72
C ALA A 103 -11.30 -0.31 -6.34
N ASP A 104 -11.12 0.60 -7.30
CA ASP A 104 -12.17 1.47 -7.84
C ASP A 104 -13.01 2.14 -6.74
N SER A 105 -12.33 2.70 -5.73
CA SER A 105 -13.00 3.41 -4.64
C SER A 105 -13.72 4.66 -5.15
N ASN A 106 -14.94 4.87 -4.67
CA ASN A 106 -15.76 6.04 -5.01
C ASN A 106 -15.16 7.37 -4.55
N ARG A 107 -14.17 7.34 -3.65
CA ARG A 107 -13.44 8.53 -3.19
C ARG A 107 -12.31 8.93 -4.12
N VAL A 108 -12.00 8.12 -5.12
CA VAL A 108 -10.97 8.40 -6.12
C VAL A 108 -11.48 9.45 -7.10
N THR A 109 -10.77 10.56 -7.17
CA THR A 109 -11.01 11.62 -8.15
C THR A 109 -10.59 11.20 -9.57
N PRO A 110 -11.13 11.84 -10.63
CA PRO A 110 -10.68 11.56 -12.00
C PRO A 110 -9.17 11.75 -12.20
N GLY A 111 -8.57 12.76 -11.57
CA GLY A 111 -7.13 12.99 -11.62
C GLY A 111 -6.32 11.86 -10.98
N GLN A 112 -6.78 11.34 -9.82
CA GLN A 112 -6.15 10.18 -9.20
C GLN A 112 -6.24 8.93 -10.07
N ARG A 113 -7.40 8.66 -10.70
CA ARG A 113 -7.54 7.54 -11.65
C ARG A 113 -6.53 7.67 -12.79
N GLN A 114 -6.39 8.85 -13.38
CA GLN A 114 -5.47 9.06 -14.49
C GLN A 114 -3.99 8.79 -14.12
N VAL A 115 -3.60 9.17 -12.90
CA VAL A 115 -2.19 9.14 -12.47
C VAL A 115 -1.81 7.79 -11.85
N PHE A 116 -2.67 7.22 -11.01
CA PHE A 116 -2.35 6.09 -10.15
C PHE A 116 -2.99 4.76 -10.58
N ASP A 117 -3.54 4.67 -11.79
CA ASP A 117 -4.10 3.45 -12.39
C ASP A 117 -3.03 2.39 -12.64
N VAL A 118 -2.67 1.65 -11.60
CA VAL A 118 -1.75 0.50 -11.66
C VAL A 118 -2.56 -0.79 -11.53
N PRO A 119 -2.11 -1.90 -12.16
CA PRO A 119 -2.75 -3.20 -11.98
C PRO A 119 -2.79 -3.60 -10.50
N ALA A 120 -3.94 -4.11 -10.04
CA ALA A 120 -4.16 -4.50 -8.65
C ALA A 120 -3.16 -5.56 -8.18
N GLU A 121 -2.70 -6.43 -9.08
CA GLU A 121 -1.68 -7.45 -8.83
C GLU A 121 -0.36 -6.84 -8.38
N GLN A 122 0.03 -5.67 -8.91
CA GLN A 122 1.26 -4.99 -8.48
C GLN A 122 1.10 -4.43 -7.06
N VAL A 123 -0.09 -3.93 -6.71
CA VAL A 123 -0.37 -3.44 -5.36
C VAL A 123 -0.35 -4.61 -4.37
N VAL A 124 -0.98 -5.74 -4.70
CA VAL A 124 -0.96 -6.94 -3.87
C VAL A 124 0.48 -7.45 -3.66
N LYS A 125 1.30 -7.49 -4.72
CA LYS A 125 2.72 -7.88 -4.60
C LYS A 125 3.48 -7.02 -3.61
N LEU A 126 3.26 -5.70 -3.62
CA LEU A 126 3.85 -4.80 -2.62
C LEU A 126 3.47 -5.21 -1.20
N PHE A 127 2.17 -5.42 -0.94
CA PHE A 127 1.71 -5.80 0.39
C PHE A 127 2.20 -7.17 0.81
N ARG A 128 2.24 -8.16 -0.09
CA ARG A 128 2.87 -9.47 0.18
C ARG A 128 4.33 -9.33 0.55
N ALA A 129 5.08 -8.50 -0.19
CA ALA A 129 6.48 -8.23 0.11
C ALA A 129 6.67 -7.56 1.48
N LEU A 130 5.83 -6.56 1.81
CA LEU A 130 5.83 -5.91 3.13
C LEU A 130 5.49 -6.89 4.26
N ARG A 131 4.51 -7.78 4.05
CA ARG A 131 4.07 -8.80 5.00
C ARG A 131 5.03 -9.96 5.19
N SER A 132 5.98 -10.13 4.27
CA SER A 132 6.95 -11.23 4.33
C SER A 132 7.98 -11.07 5.45
N ASP A 133 8.05 -9.89 6.07
CA ASP A 133 8.73 -9.65 7.34
C ASP A 133 7.71 -9.18 8.36
N VAL A 134 7.45 -10.04 9.35
CA VAL A 134 6.47 -9.81 10.40
C VAL A 134 6.81 -8.56 11.22
N ASP A 135 8.09 -8.28 11.49
CA ASP A 135 8.48 -7.14 12.31
C ASP A 135 8.24 -5.81 11.58
N VAL A 136 8.52 -5.78 10.27
CA VAL A 136 8.20 -4.63 9.41
C VAL A 136 6.70 -4.45 9.27
N ALA A 137 5.97 -5.53 8.98
CA ALA A 137 4.53 -5.51 8.83
C ALA A 137 3.82 -5.03 10.10
N ASP A 138 4.17 -5.58 11.27
CA ASP A 138 3.58 -5.20 12.56
C ASP A 138 3.90 -3.76 12.96
N SER A 139 5.10 -3.28 12.62
CA SER A 139 5.50 -1.89 12.87
C SER A 139 4.70 -0.92 11.99
N LEU A 140 4.55 -1.23 10.70
CA LEU A 140 3.74 -0.43 9.78
C LEU A 140 2.24 -0.51 10.13
N HIS A 141 1.73 -1.70 10.46
CA HIS A 141 0.36 -1.92 10.91
C HIS A 141 0.03 -1.03 12.11
N ARG A 142 0.89 -1.00 13.13
CA ARG A 142 0.70 -0.14 14.31
C ARG A 142 0.79 1.34 13.97
N ALA A 143 1.72 1.73 13.10
CA ALA A 143 1.88 3.13 12.69
C ALA A 143 0.65 3.64 11.95
N PHE A 144 0.14 2.89 10.95
CA PHE A 144 -1.05 3.26 10.19
C PHE A 144 -2.33 3.11 11.03
N GLY A 145 -2.45 2.08 11.86
CA GLY A 145 -3.61 1.83 12.71
C GLY A 145 -3.87 2.93 13.73
N ALA A 146 -2.83 3.66 14.16
CA ALA A 146 -2.96 4.82 15.03
C ALA A 146 -3.55 6.06 14.34
N MET A 147 -3.65 6.08 13.00
CA MET A 147 -4.14 7.21 12.22
C MET A 147 -5.62 7.00 11.84
N PRO A 148 -6.56 7.89 12.23
CA PRO A 148 -7.99 7.65 12.07
C PRO A 148 -8.51 7.80 10.62
N ALA A 149 -7.66 8.18 9.67
CA ALA A 149 -8.05 8.35 8.28
C ALA A 149 -8.41 6.98 7.64
N PRO A 150 -9.52 6.86 6.89
CA PRO A 150 -9.95 5.63 6.24
C PRO A 150 -8.88 4.93 5.42
N GLU A 151 -8.11 5.69 4.64
CA GLU A 151 -6.99 5.17 3.87
C GLU A 151 -5.89 4.55 4.74
N CYS A 152 -5.60 5.13 5.91
CA CYS A 152 -4.63 4.57 6.84
C CYS A 152 -5.17 3.29 7.50
N GLN A 153 -6.46 3.22 7.79
CA GLN A 153 -7.09 2.00 8.29
C GLN A 153 -7.06 0.88 7.23
N ALA A 154 -7.28 1.21 5.95
CA ALA A 154 -7.09 0.28 4.82
C ALA A 154 -5.65 -0.23 4.73
N MET A 155 -4.66 0.66 4.81
CA MET A 155 -3.25 0.27 4.86
C MET A 155 -2.96 -0.68 6.05
N ALA A 156 -3.43 -0.33 7.25
CA ALA A 156 -3.23 -1.13 8.44
C ALA A 156 -3.86 -2.53 8.32
N ALA A 157 -5.06 -2.63 7.74
CA ALA A 157 -5.71 -3.91 7.49
C ALA A 157 -4.89 -4.76 6.52
N LEU A 158 -4.45 -4.21 5.39
CA LEU A 158 -3.66 -4.94 4.40
C LEU A 158 -2.28 -5.36 4.90
N LEU A 159 -1.75 -4.68 5.92
CA LEU A 159 -0.48 -5.02 6.57
C LEU A 159 -0.61 -6.04 7.71
N ASN A 160 -1.84 -6.37 8.14
CA ASN A 160 -2.04 -7.33 9.22
C ASN A 160 -1.70 -8.75 8.74
N VAL A 161 -0.63 -9.33 9.30
CA VAL A 161 -0.15 -10.67 8.96
C VAL A 161 -1.13 -11.78 9.33
N ASP A 162 -2.01 -11.55 10.30
CA ASP A 162 -3.01 -12.53 10.74
C ASP A 162 -4.15 -12.72 9.74
N LEU A 163 -4.28 -11.85 8.73
CA LEU A 163 -5.23 -12.04 7.61
C LEU A 163 -5.12 -13.42 6.94
N ASP A 164 -3.89 -13.93 6.85
CA ASP A 164 -3.60 -15.17 6.11
C ASP A 164 -3.76 -16.42 6.99
N ARG A 165 -4.01 -16.26 8.29
CA ARG A 165 -4.07 -17.36 9.29
C ARG A 165 -5.47 -17.97 9.45
N SER A 166 -6.41 -17.65 8.57
CA SER A 166 -7.79 -18.16 8.69
C SER A 166 -7.86 -19.69 8.53
N PRO A 167 -8.46 -20.43 9.46
CA PRO A 167 -8.40 -21.90 9.51
C PRO A 167 -9.20 -22.63 8.42
N SER A 168 -9.89 -21.92 7.52
CA SER A 168 -10.75 -22.53 6.49
C SER A 168 -10.03 -22.91 5.19
N ARG A 169 -8.75 -22.54 5.00
CA ARG A 169 -7.98 -22.84 3.79
C ARG A 169 -6.96 -23.94 4.05
N SER A 170 -7.34 -25.18 3.74
CA SER A 170 -6.48 -26.36 3.81
C SER A 170 -5.46 -26.40 2.66
N SER A 171 -4.51 -25.46 2.62
CA SER A 171 -3.27 -25.59 1.83
C SER A 171 -2.35 -24.39 2.08
N GLY A 172 -1.24 -24.65 2.76
CA GLY A 172 0.11 -24.05 2.69
C GLY A 172 0.41 -22.56 2.37
N ASP A 173 -0.40 -21.82 1.61
CA ASP A 173 -0.04 -20.51 1.06
C ASP A 173 -1.28 -19.61 0.88
N SER A 174 -1.94 -19.21 1.97
CA SER A 174 -3.02 -18.22 1.85
C SER A 174 -2.45 -16.80 1.78
N GLU A 175 -1.64 -16.47 0.77
CA GLU A 175 -1.15 -15.09 0.60
C GLU A 175 -2.28 -14.13 0.18
N LEU A 176 -2.27 -12.89 0.68
CA LEU A 176 -3.19 -11.79 0.28
C LEU A 176 -3.54 -11.82 -1.21
N ASP A 177 -4.80 -11.99 -1.60
CA ASP A 177 -5.20 -11.96 -3.01
C ASP A 177 -5.82 -10.60 -3.42
N VAL A 178 -5.96 -10.37 -4.73
CA VAL A 178 -6.53 -9.14 -5.31
C VAL A 178 -7.95 -8.92 -4.81
N GLU A 179 -8.75 -9.98 -4.78
CA GLU A 179 -10.15 -9.93 -4.34
C GLU A 179 -10.27 -9.44 -2.88
N THR A 180 -9.44 -9.99 -1.99
CA THR A 180 -9.39 -9.60 -0.58
C THR A 180 -8.90 -8.16 -0.44
N MET A 181 -7.86 -7.76 -1.16
CA MET A 181 -7.38 -6.37 -1.13
C MET A 181 -8.46 -5.38 -1.55
N VAL A 182 -9.09 -5.60 -2.71
CA VAL A 182 -10.12 -4.70 -3.26
C VAL A 182 -11.29 -4.56 -2.27
N ARG A 183 -11.76 -5.67 -1.72
CA ARG A 183 -12.86 -5.67 -0.74
C ARG A 183 -12.51 -4.89 0.52
N LEU A 184 -11.35 -5.14 1.12
CA LEU A 184 -10.92 -4.44 2.33
C LEU A 184 -10.83 -2.93 2.10
N VAL A 185 -10.28 -2.50 0.97
CA VAL A 185 -10.13 -1.08 0.65
C VAL A 185 -11.49 -0.41 0.48
N ARG A 186 -12.43 -1.00 -0.28
CA ARG A 186 -13.79 -0.46 -0.48
C ARG A 186 -14.55 -0.30 0.83
N LEU A 187 -14.51 -1.35 1.65
CA LEU A 187 -15.16 -1.40 2.94
C LEU A 187 -14.65 -0.29 3.88
N LEU A 188 -13.32 -0.13 3.93
CA LEU A 188 -12.65 0.83 4.80
C LEU A 188 -12.79 2.27 4.32
N ASP A 189 -12.91 2.48 3.01
CA ASP A 189 -13.24 3.80 2.44
C ASP A 189 -14.70 4.23 2.65
N HIS A 190 -15.49 3.48 3.44
CA HIS A 190 -16.89 3.76 3.79
C HIS A 190 -17.86 3.71 2.61
N GLU A 191 -17.75 2.68 1.77
CA GLU A 191 -18.77 2.43 0.75
C GLU A 191 -20.01 1.75 1.35
N GLY A 192 -21.01 2.55 1.74
CA GLY A 192 -22.39 2.11 1.97
C GLY A 192 -22.59 0.98 2.99
N PRO A 193 -23.82 0.44 3.13
CA PRO A 193 -24.02 -0.83 3.78
C PRO A 193 -23.37 -1.92 2.92
N MET A 194 -22.56 -2.79 3.55
CA MET A 194 -22.00 -3.98 2.90
C MET A 194 -23.10 -4.74 2.17
N THR A 195 -22.81 -5.22 0.96
CA THR A 195 -23.68 -6.21 0.34
C THR A 195 -23.74 -7.46 1.25
N PRO A 196 -24.85 -8.22 1.24
CA PRO A 196 -24.93 -9.46 2.02
C PRO A 196 -23.81 -10.46 1.73
N GLU A 197 -23.27 -10.44 0.51
CA GLU A 197 -22.15 -11.27 0.06
C GLU A 197 -20.82 -10.82 0.67
N GLU A 198 -20.57 -9.51 0.71
CA GLU A 198 -19.39 -8.95 1.38
C GLU A 198 -19.44 -9.17 2.89
N GLN A 199 -20.62 -9.03 3.49
CA GLN A 199 -20.81 -9.30 4.91
C GLN A 199 -20.58 -10.78 5.25
N ALA A 200 -21.15 -11.70 4.47
CA ALA A 200 -20.94 -13.15 4.65
C ALA A 200 -19.46 -13.55 4.44
N TYR A 201 -18.76 -12.93 3.49
CA TYR A 201 -17.34 -13.16 3.27
C TYR A 201 -16.49 -12.65 4.44
N LEU A 202 -16.76 -11.45 4.95
CA LEU A 202 -16.05 -10.89 6.11
C LEU A 202 -16.29 -11.69 7.38
N GLU A 203 -17.53 -12.15 7.61
CA GLU A 203 -17.87 -13.06 8.70
C GLU A 203 -17.17 -14.43 8.56
N SER A 204 -16.83 -14.83 7.32
CA SER A 204 -16.06 -16.05 7.05
C SER A 204 -14.55 -15.91 7.28
N ILE A 205 -14.02 -14.68 7.27
CA ILE A 205 -12.62 -14.38 7.61
C ILE A 205 -12.52 -14.27 9.14
N THR A 206 -12.31 -15.40 9.82
CA THR A 206 -11.89 -15.41 11.24
C THR A 206 -10.36 -15.29 11.30
N PRO A 207 -9.76 -14.35 12.07
CA PRO A 207 -10.10 -14.03 13.46
C PRO A 207 -10.48 -12.57 13.77
N THR A 208 -11.15 -12.45 14.91
CA THR A 208 -11.73 -11.32 15.66
C THR A 208 -10.85 -10.08 15.90
N THR A 209 -9.77 -9.87 15.15
CA THR A 209 -8.93 -8.66 15.27
C THR A 209 -9.01 -7.77 14.06
N LEU A 210 -9.19 -8.31 12.84
CA LEU A 210 -9.31 -7.46 11.66
C LEU A 210 -10.68 -6.78 11.63
N VAL A 211 -11.74 -7.56 11.81
CA VAL A 211 -13.12 -7.04 11.87
C VAL A 211 -13.29 -6.16 13.12
N ASP A 212 -12.81 -6.58 14.29
CA ASP A 212 -12.96 -5.75 15.49
C ASP A 212 -12.07 -4.49 15.43
N ALA A 213 -10.83 -4.52 14.93
CA ALA A 213 -10.00 -3.30 14.86
C ALA A 213 -10.51 -2.32 13.78
N VAL A 214 -10.86 -2.83 12.59
CA VAL A 214 -11.35 -2.01 11.47
C VAL A 214 -12.74 -1.44 11.78
N PHE A 215 -13.67 -2.24 12.32
CA PHE A 215 -15.05 -1.79 12.51
C PHE A 215 -15.35 -1.19 13.88
N SER A 216 -14.61 -1.54 14.95
CA SER A 216 -14.80 -0.88 16.26
C SER A 216 -14.30 0.56 16.25
N GLY A 217 -13.23 0.85 15.49
CA GLY A 217 -12.76 2.23 15.26
C GLY A 217 -13.77 3.11 14.52
N LEU A 218 -14.70 2.50 13.77
CA LEU A 218 -15.77 3.19 13.05
C LEU A 218 -17.05 3.37 13.88
N ARG A 219 -17.22 2.61 14.98
CA ARG A 219 -18.44 2.61 15.80
C ARG A 219 -18.31 3.36 17.14
N SER A 220 -17.12 3.81 17.55
CA SER A 220 -16.93 4.51 18.83
C SER A 220 -17.08 6.04 18.78
N ARG A 221 -17.85 6.59 17.84
CA ARG A 221 -18.35 7.97 17.89
C ARG A 221 -19.85 7.98 17.58
N GLY A 222 -20.62 7.50 18.55
CA GLY A 222 -22.03 7.87 18.75
C GLY A 222 -22.11 8.78 19.97
#